data_AF-A0A950VHG6-F1
#
_entry.id   AF-A0A950VHG6-F1
#
_cell.length_a   1.000
_cell.length_b   1.000
_cell.length_c   1.000
_cell.angle_alpha   90.00
_cell.angle_beta   90.00
_cell.angle_gamma   90.00
#
_symmetry.space_group_name_H-M   'P 1'
#
loop_
_entity.id
_entity.type
_entity.pdbx_description
1 polymer ?
#
loop_
_entity_poly.entity_id
_entity_poly.type
_entity_poly.pdbx_seq_one_letter_code
_entity_poly.pdbx_strand_id
1 'polypeptide(L)'
;MNESETRSELFAAFQTLAQVIPEMRCGQLMAAVGELCADLHGRGLWDASDADLLEAVWQFRRNYEEATVVQSKSEAETGAS
;
A
#
# COMPACT_ATOMS: atom_id res chain seq x y z
N MET A 1 14.97 -14.49 7.31
CA MET A 1 14.76 -14.15 5.90
C MET A 1 15.99 -13.40 5.43
N ASN A 2 16.56 -13.75 4.28
CA ASN A 2 17.70 -13.00 3.76
C ASN A 2 17.24 -11.79 2.93
N GLU A 3 18.13 -10.83 2.67
CA GLU A 3 17.80 -9.60 1.96
C GLU A 3 17.25 -9.85 0.55
N SER A 4 17.75 -10.88 -0.15
CA SER A 4 17.29 -11.22 -1.50
C SER A 4 15.85 -11.73 -1.50
N GLU A 5 15.48 -12.56 -0.52
CA GLU A 5 14.11 -13.04 -0.35
C GLU A 5 13.17 -11.85 -0.07
N THR A 6 13.59 -10.94 0.82
CA THR A 6 12.79 -9.76 1.22
C THR A 6 12.53 -8.85 0.04
N ARG A 7 13.56 -8.60 -0.77
CA ARG A 7 13.44 -7.82 -2.00
C ARG A 7 12.48 -8.45 -3.00
N SER A 8 12.57 -9.76 -3.20
CA SER A 8 11.66 -10.48 -4.09
C SER A 8 10.21 -10.40 -3.63
N GLU A 9 9.96 -10.52 -2.33
CA GLU A 9 8.62 -10.35 -1.75
C GLU A 9 8.11 -8.92 -1.89
N LEU A 10 8.96 -7.91 -1.69
CA LEU A 10 8.60 -6.51 -1.89
C LEU A 10 8.11 -6.23 -3.31
N PHE A 11 8.82 -6.70 -4.33
CA PHE A 11 8.40 -6.53 -5.71
C PHE A 11 7.08 -7.27 -6.01
N ALA A 12 6.89 -8.48 -5.47
CA ALA A 12 5.63 -9.21 -5.61
C ALA A 12 4.45 -8.49 -4.92
N ALA A 13 4.71 -7.87 -3.77
CA ALA A 13 3.71 -7.10 -3.03
C ALA A 13 3.30 -5.83 -3.80
N PHE A 14 4.27 -5.07 -4.36
CA PHE A 14 3.97 -3.93 -5.23
C PHE A 14 3.19 -4.33 -6.48
N GLN A 15 3.55 -5.44 -7.12
CA GLN A 15 2.81 -5.96 -8.28
C GLN A 15 1.36 -6.27 -7.91
N THR A 16 1.16 -6.94 -6.77
CA THR A 16 -0.19 -7.25 -6.26
C THR A 16 -0.97 -5.96 -6.00
N LEU A 17 -0.35 -4.96 -5.37
CA LEU A 17 -1.01 -3.70 -5.05
C LEU A 17 -1.40 -2.92 -6.33
N ALA A 18 -0.56 -2.94 -7.36
CA ALA A 18 -0.88 -2.34 -8.66
C ALA A 18 -2.05 -3.04 -9.38
N GLN A 19 -2.30 -4.32 -9.11
CA GLN A 19 -3.48 -5.03 -9.62
C GLN A 19 -4.76 -4.69 -8.83
N VAL A 20 -4.62 -4.44 -7.52
CA VAL A 20 -5.74 -4.05 -6.65
C VAL A 20 -6.18 -2.60 -6.91
N ILE A 21 -5.23 -1.72 -7.24
CA ILE A 21 -5.45 -0.26 -7.39
C ILE A 21 -5.02 0.18 -8.80
N PRO A 22 -5.67 -0.32 -9.87
CA PRO A 22 -5.25 -0.09 -11.25
C PRO A 22 -5.31 1.39 -11.68
N GLU A 23 -6.10 2.21 -10.98
CA GLU A 23 -6.24 3.65 -11.21
C GLU A 23 -5.01 4.47 -10.77
N MET A 24 -4.18 3.92 -9.88
CA MET A 24 -3.01 4.61 -9.37
C MET A 24 -1.78 4.32 -10.25
N ARG A 25 -1.20 5.36 -10.86
CA ARG A 25 0.03 5.17 -11.67
C ARG A 25 1.18 4.69 -10.78
N CYS A 26 2.08 3.88 -11.33
CA CYS A 26 3.22 3.31 -10.60
C CYS A 26 4.01 4.34 -9.76
N GLY A 27 4.35 5.51 -10.32
CA GLY A 27 5.05 6.56 -9.56
C GLY A 27 4.24 7.14 -8.39
N GLN A 28 2.90 7.21 -8.51
CA GLN A 28 2.03 7.63 -7.41
C GLN A 28 1.96 6.56 -6.33
N LEU A 29 1.89 5.28 -6.74
CA LEU A 29 1.88 4.16 -5.81
C LEU A 29 3.17 4.12 -4.98
N MET A 30 4.32 4.25 -5.63
CA MET A 30 5.63 4.28 -4.97
C MET A 30 5.75 5.47 -4.02
N ALA A 31 5.28 6.66 -4.43
CA ALA A 31 5.28 7.84 -3.57
C ALA A 31 4.38 7.68 -2.35
N ALA A 32 3.17 7.14 -2.53
CA ALA A 32 2.21 6.95 -1.44
C ALA A 32 2.68 5.89 -0.42
N VAL A 33 3.25 4.79 -0.89
CA VAL A 33 3.87 3.79 -0.01
C VAL A 33 5.11 4.35 0.68
N GLY A 34 5.93 5.13 -0.02
CA GLY A 34 7.10 5.79 0.56
C GLY A 34 6.74 6.79 1.66
N GLU A 35 5.68 7.56 1.49
CA GLU A 35 5.13 8.46 2.52
C GLU A 35 4.67 7.66 3.75
N LEU A 36 3.89 6.60 3.54
CA LEU A 36 3.45 5.74 4.65
C LEU A 36 4.63 5.06 5.37
N CYS A 37 5.67 4.67 4.64
CA CYS A 37 6.89 4.12 5.24
C CYS A 37 7.59 5.16 6.13
N ALA A 38 7.60 6.43 5.71
CA ALA A 38 8.12 7.53 6.52
C ALA A 38 7.30 7.72 7.80
N ASP A 39 5.97 7.62 7.72
CA ASP A 39 5.10 7.71 8.90
C ASP A 39 5.30 6.53 9.88
N LEU A 40 5.45 5.31 9.37
CA LEU A 40 5.58 4.09 10.19
C LEU A 40 6.97 3.93 10.82
N HIS A 41 8.02 4.21 10.05
CA HIS A 41 9.41 3.86 10.40
C HIS A 41 10.33 5.08 10.53
N GLY A 42 9.86 6.29 10.22
CA GLY A 42 10.67 7.51 10.20
C GLY A 42 11.65 7.58 9.03
N ARG A 43 11.47 6.75 7.99
CA ARG A 43 12.35 6.65 6.82
C ARG A 43 11.57 6.76 5.53
N GLY A 44 11.94 7.70 4.67
CA GLY A 44 11.39 7.81 3.33
C GLY A 44 11.90 6.73 2.37
N LEU A 45 11.32 6.70 1.17
CA LEU A 45 11.59 5.68 0.13
C LEU A 45 13.08 5.42 -0.14
N TRP A 46 13.94 6.44 -0.03
CA TRP A 46 15.38 6.32 -0.31
C TRP A 46 16.19 5.69 0.81
N ASP A 47 15.72 5.81 2.06
CA ASP A 47 16.46 5.41 3.27
C ASP A 47 15.87 4.16 3.93
N ALA A 48 14.65 3.78 3.54
CA ALA A 48 13.95 2.61 4.05
C ALA A 48 14.64 1.31 3.60
N SER A 49 14.68 0.32 4.49
CA SER A 49 15.06 -1.04 4.11
C SER A 49 13.94 -1.72 3.31
N ASP A 50 14.28 -2.78 2.55
CA ASP A 50 13.26 -3.58 1.86
C ASP A 50 12.20 -4.15 2.83
N ALA A 51 12.58 -4.42 4.09
CA ALA A 51 11.66 -4.90 5.12
C ALA A 51 10.70 -3.79 5.60
N ASP A 52 11.21 -2.59 5.85
CA ASP A 52 10.38 -1.42 6.24
C ASP A 52 9.37 -1.08 5.12
N LEU A 53 9.84 -1.13 3.86
CA LEU A 53 8.99 -0.91 2.68
C LEU A 53 7.94 -2.01 2.50
N LEU A 54 8.31 -3.27 2.75
CA LEU A 54 7.38 -4.40 2.64
C LEU A 54 6.25 -4.29 3.65
N GLU A 55 6.55 -3.89 4.89
CA GLU A 55 5.53 -3.60 5.90
C GLU A 55 4.60 -2.46 5.46
N ALA A 56 5.17 -1.37 4.94
CA ALA A 56 4.41 -0.23 4.44
C ALA A 56 3.47 -0.61 3.28
N VAL A 57 3.89 -1.46 2.34
CA VAL A 57 3.03 -1.96 1.25
C VAL A 57 1.81 -2.69 1.81
N TRP A 58 2.02 -3.59 2.79
CA TRP A 58 0.91 -4.33 3.39
C TRP A 58 -0.02 -3.44 4.23
N GLN A 59 0.53 -2.46 4.94
CA GLN A 59 -0.29 -1.48 5.66
C GLN A 59 -1.09 -0.60 4.69
N PHE A 60 -0.48 -0.15 3.59
CA PHE A 60 -1.16 0.63 2.56
C PHE A 60 -2.35 -0.14 1.97
N ARG A 61 -2.15 -1.43 1.67
CA ARG A 61 -3.20 -2.31 1.17
C ARG A 61 -4.38 -2.41 2.15
N ARG A 62 -4.10 -2.66 3.44
CA ARG A 62 -5.14 -2.73 4.48
C ARG A 62 -5.93 -1.42 4.56
N ASN A 63 -5.25 -0.28 4.56
CA ASN A 63 -5.90 1.03 4.58
C ASN A 63 -6.81 1.25 3.37
N TYR A 64 -6.38 0.81 2.17
CA TYR A 64 -7.20 0.89 0.96
C TYR A 64 -8.44 -0.02 1.02
N GLU A 65 -8.27 -1.26 1.46
CA GLU A 65 -9.37 -2.22 1.64
C GLU A 65 -10.40 -1.70 2.67
N GLU A 66 -9.93 -1.10 3.77
CA GLU A 66 -10.82 -0.48 4.76
C GLU A 66 -11.57 0.74 4.19
N ALA A 67 -10.87 1.63 3.47
CA ALA A 67 -11.48 2.81 2.86
C ALA A 67 -12.55 2.44 1.82
N THR A 68 -12.29 1.42 1.00
CA THR A 68 -13.25 0.95 -0.02
C THR A 68 -14.48 0.29 0.60
N VAL A 69 -14.32 -0.50 1.67
CA VAL A 69 -15.46 -1.07 2.41
C VAL A 69 -16.35 0.02 3.02
N VAL A 70 -15.76 1.08 3.58
CA VAL A 70 -16.52 2.20 4.15
C VAL A 70 -17.31 2.94 3.05
N GLN A 71 -16.72 3.15 1.88
CA GLN A 71 -17.39 3.79 0.74
C GLN A 71 -18.61 2.99 0.26
N SER A 72 -18.46 1.68 0.05
CA SER A 72 -19.56 0.82 -0.40
C SER A 72 -20.73 0.79 0.59
N LYS A 73 -20.47 0.86 1.90
CA LYS A 73 -21.52 0.91 2.92
C LYS A 73 -22.27 2.25 2.90
N SER A 74 -21.55 3.36 2.74
CA SER A 74 -22.14 4.70 2.69
C SER A 74 -23.10 4.87 1.50
N GLU A 75 -22.77 4.31 0.34
CA GLU A 75 -23.61 4.37 -0.87
C GLU A 75 -24.89 3.54 -0.72
N ALA A 76 -24.81 2.37 -0.06
CA ALA A 76 -25.97 1.53 0.21
C ALA A 76 -26.99 2.18 1.16
N GLU A 77 -26.54 2.99 2.12
CA GLU A 77 -27.40 3.69 3.08
C GLU A 77 -28.07 4.95 2.49
N THR A 78 -27.47 5.59 1.49
CA THR A 78 -28.02 6.81 0.83
C THR A 78 -28.93 6.51 -0.36
N GLY A 79 -28.85 5.32 -0.96
CA GLY A 79 -29.72 4.89 -2.06
C GLY A 79 -31.10 4.33 -1.65
N ALA A 80 -31.41 4.31 -0.36
CA ALA A 80 -32.64 3.70 0.18
C ALA A 80 -33.74 4.72 0.60
N SER A 81 -33.65 5.98 0.16
CA SER A 81 -34.64 7.05 0.46
C SER A 81 -35.54 7.39 -0.73
#